data_AF-A0A1N7D1C3-F1
#
_entry.id   AF-A0A1N7D1C3-F1
#
_cell.length_a   1.000
_cell.length_b   1.000
_cell.length_c   1.000
_cell.angle_alpha   90.00
_cell.angle_beta   90.00
_cell.angle_gamma   90.00
#
_symmetry.space_group_name_H-M   'P 1'
#
loop_
_entity.id
_entity.type
_entity.pdbx_description
1 polymer ?
#
loop_
_entity_poly.entity_id
_entity_poly.type
_entity_poly.pdbx_seq_one_letter_code
_entity_poly.pdbx_strand_id
1 'polypeptide(L)'
;MNIINKILNVDDYYFDVFMSISEALTGFTVNELQSTGLAETYYTYVLKSLEAATFVEFLTVSKNILENSSGEEGLKKAIQSEIISNPGMNDISGKVITMWYLGTWEGAYINDLSYKEGLVWNLMHSHPPGAKQPGYKSWNIKPVNTHS
;
A
#
# COMPACT_ATOMS: atom_id res chain seq x y z
N MET A 1 28.09 -14.56 -4.56
CA MET A 1 27.02 -14.95 -3.61
C MET A 1 26.44 -13.65 -3.09
N ASN A 2 25.44 -13.15 -3.81
CA ASN A 2 24.98 -11.76 -3.75
C ASN A 2 24.30 -11.47 -2.41
N ILE A 3 24.52 -10.26 -1.90
CA ILE A 3 23.83 -9.66 -0.73
C ILE A 3 22.31 -9.83 -0.83
N ILE A 4 21.77 -9.91 -2.06
CA ILE A 4 20.37 -10.20 -2.39
C ILE A 4 19.85 -11.49 -1.73
N ASN A 5 20.65 -12.55 -1.62
CA ASN A 5 20.16 -13.84 -1.08
C ASN A 5 20.13 -13.89 0.47
N LYS A 6 20.80 -12.96 1.15
CA LYS A 6 20.79 -12.92 2.63
C LYS A 6 19.58 -12.17 3.19
N ILE A 7 18.87 -11.43 2.32
CA ILE A 7 17.64 -10.72 2.65
C ILE A 7 16.45 -11.70 2.67
N LEU A 8 16.51 -12.82 1.93
CA LEU A 8 15.43 -13.83 1.81
C LEU A 8 14.94 -14.53 3.09
N ASN A 9 15.63 -14.44 4.23
CA ASN A 9 15.13 -14.91 5.54
C ASN A 9 14.71 -13.76 6.48
N VAL A 10 15.04 -12.52 6.12
CA VAL A 10 14.56 -11.27 6.74
C VAL A 10 13.35 -10.73 5.96
N ASP A 11 13.08 -11.29 4.77
CA ASP A 11 11.99 -10.94 3.86
C ASP A 11 10.64 -11.01 4.57
N ASP A 12 10.33 -12.09 5.31
CA ASP A 12 9.04 -12.19 6.01
C ASP A 12 8.84 -11.02 6.99
N TYR A 13 9.89 -10.64 7.72
CA TYR A 13 9.78 -9.57 8.73
C TYR A 13 9.60 -8.18 8.11
N TYR A 14 10.43 -7.83 7.13
CA TYR A 14 10.32 -6.52 6.47
C TYR A 14 9.10 -6.43 5.55
N PHE A 15 8.67 -7.56 5.00
CA PHE A 15 7.40 -7.68 4.29
C PHE A 15 6.22 -7.45 5.24
N ASP A 16 6.21 -8.09 6.41
CA ASP A 16 5.16 -7.89 7.42
C ASP A 16 5.08 -6.43 7.86
N VAL A 17 6.23 -5.79 8.12
CA VAL A 17 6.28 -4.35 8.43
C VAL A 17 5.72 -3.51 7.28
N PHE A 18 6.10 -3.82 6.03
CA PHE A 18 5.58 -3.13 4.85
C PHE A 18 4.05 -3.28 4.73
N MET A 19 3.52 -4.48 5.00
CA MET A 19 2.09 -4.76 4.96
C MET A 19 1.35 -4.03 6.08
N SER A 20 1.85 -4.07 7.31
CA SER A 20 1.24 -3.39 8.46
C SER A 20 1.25 -1.87 8.32
N ILE A 21 2.35 -1.27 7.84
CA ILE A 21 2.36 0.17 7.59
C ILE A 21 1.47 0.55 6.40
N SER A 22 1.39 -0.30 5.37
CA SER A 22 0.47 -0.07 4.25
C SER A 22 -0.99 -0.09 4.70
N GLU A 23 -1.37 -0.96 5.64
CA GLU A 23 -2.70 -0.94 6.24
C GLU A 23 -2.98 0.41 6.90
N ALA A 24 -2.07 0.87 7.75
CA ALA A 24 -2.23 2.15 8.45
C ALA A 24 -2.27 3.37 7.52
N LEU A 25 -1.49 3.34 6.42
CA LEU A 25 -1.45 4.43 5.43
C LEU A 25 -2.66 4.45 4.50
N THR A 26 -3.23 3.29 4.19
CA THR A 26 -4.33 3.18 3.20
C THR A 26 -5.71 3.12 3.84
N GLY A 27 -5.81 2.66 5.07
CA GLY A 27 -7.08 2.37 5.74
C GLY A 27 -7.71 1.03 5.36
N PHE A 28 -7.03 0.21 4.54
CA PHE A 28 -7.45 -1.15 4.19
C PHE A 28 -6.67 -2.16 5.01
N THR A 29 -7.33 -3.20 5.49
CA THR A 29 -6.68 -4.27 6.30
C THR A 29 -5.63 -5.02 5.49
N VAL A 30 -4.63 -5.62 6.17
CA VAL A 30 -3.63 -6.48 5.53
C VAL A 30 -4.27 -7.58 4.69
N ASN A 31 -5.38 -8.16 5.15
CA ASN A 31 -6.12 -9.18 4.40
C ASN A 31 -6.69 -8.62 3.08
N GLU A 32 -7.26 -7.41 3.10
CA GLU A 32 -7.75 -6.75 1.90
C GLU A 32 -6.60 -6.44 0.94
N LEU A 33 -5.47 -5.94 1.45
CA LEU A 33 -4.27 -5.68 0.66
C LEU A 33 -3.71 -6.97 0.02
N GLN A 34 -3.63 -8.07 0.77
CA GLN A 34 -3.18 -9.36 0.26
C GLN A 34 -4.15 -9.95 -0.78
N SER A 35 -5.47 -9.74 -0.61
CA SER A 35 -6.48 -10.25 -1.53
C SER A 35 -6.37 -9.68 -2.95
N THR A 36 -5.69 -8.55 -3.13
CA THR A 36 -5.35 -7.99 -4.45
C THR A 36 -4.40 -8.88 -5.25
N GLY A 37 -3.66 -9.79 -4.59
CA GLY A 37 -2.57 -10.55 -5.21
C GLY A 37 -1.33 -9.71 -5.56
N LEU A 38 -1.25 -8.46 -5.10
CA LEU A 38 -0.17 -7.52 -5.46
C LEU A 38 0.84 -7.29 -4.35
N ALA A 39 0.61 -7.81 -3.14
CA ALA A 39 1.47 -7.55 -1.97
C ALA A 39 2.96 -7.79 -2.22
N GLU A 40 3.35 -9.01 -2.62
CA GLU A 40 4.75 -9.35 -2.94
C GLU A 40 5.27 -8.56 -4.15
N THR A 41 4.42 -8.33 -5.14
CA THR A 41 4.78 -7.58 -6.35
C THR A 41 5.16 -6.14 -5.99
N TYR A 42 4.34 -5.48 -5.18
CA TYR A 42 4.55 -4.10 -4.74
C TYR A 42 5.75 -3.98 -3.82
N TYR A 43 5.89 -4.87 -2.83
CA TYR A 43 7.08 -4.90 -1.98
C TYR A 43 8.36 -5.03 -2.82
N THR A 44 8.39 -6.01 -3.72
CA THR A 44 9.54 -6.27 -4.60
C THR A 44 9.80 -5.10 -5.55
N TYR A 45 8.74 -4.43 -6.03
CA TYR A 45 8.86 -3.28 -6.91
C TYR A 45 9.51 -2.10 -6.19
N VAL A 46 9.06 -1.77 -4.97
CA VAL A 46 9.64 -0.69 -4.16
C VAL A 46 11.10 -1.00 -3.82
N LEU A 47 11.39 -2.25 -3.41
CA LEU A 47 12.74 -2.71 -3.12
C LEU A 47 13.71 -2.53 -4.30
N LYS A 48 13.22 -2.69 -5.54
CA LYS A 48 14.03 -2.50 -6.76
C LYS A 48 14.09 -1.06 -7.26
N SER A 49 13.12 -0.23 -6.88
CA SER A 49 12.96 1.13 -7.40
C SER A 49 13.66 2.20 -6.54
N LEU A 50 13.94 1.90 -5.27
CA LEU A 50 14.62 2.79 -4.34
C LEU A 50 16.02 2.28 -4.02
N GLU A 51 16.88 3.19 -3.52
CA GLU A 51 18.12 2.74 -2.90
C GLU A 51 17.83 1.90 -1.66
N ALA A 52 18.57 0.81 -1.50
CA ALA A 52 18.33 -0.16 -0.43
C ALA A 52 18.36 0.48 0.97
N ALA A 53 19.29 1.42 1.21
CA ALA A 53 19.38 2.13 2.48
C ALA A 53 18.13 2.96 2.79
N THR A 54 17.60 3.66 1.77
CA THR A 54 16.40 4.49 1.90
C THR A 54 15.17 3.66 2.22
N PHE A 55 14.96 2.53 1.53
CA PHE A 55 13.80 1.69 1.81
C PHE A 55 13.91 0.98 3.17
N VAL A 56 15.10 0.51 3.54
CA VAL A 56 15.35 -0.07 4.87
C VAL A 56 15.14 0.95 5.99
N GLU A 57 15.53 2.20 5.79
CA GLU A 57 15.27 3.29 6.73
C GLU A 57 13.76 3.50 6.92
N PHE A 58 13.01 3.61 5.83
CA PHE A 58 11.55 3.72 5.86
C PHE A 58 10.89 2.57 6.63
N LEU A 59 11.29 1.32 6.37
CA LEU A 59 10.77 0.16 7.08
C LEU A 59 11.18 0.14 8.55
N THR A 60 12.39 0.59 8.89
CA THR A 60 12.86 0.67 10.28
C THR A 60 12.07 1.72 11.07
N VAL A 61 11.81 2.90 10.49
CA VAL A 61 10.95 3.93 11.08
C VAL A 61 9.53 3.40 11.24
N SER A 62 8.99 2.76 10.20
CA SER A 62 7.64 2.17 10.22
C SER A 62 7.48 1.13 11.32
N LYS A 63 8.47 0.23 11.46
CA LYS A 63 8.53 -0.74 12.56
C LYS A 63 8.47 -0.06 13.92
N ASN A 64 9.33 0.93 14.16
CA ASN A 64 9.39 1.61 15.45
C ASN A 64 8.05 2.29 15.80
N ILE A 65 7.38 2.86 14.80
CA ILE A 65 6.04 3.43 14.97
C ILE A 65 5.03 2.34 15.36
N LEU A 66 5.01 1.21 14.64
CA LEU A 66 4.08 0.10 14.89
C LEU A 66 4.29 -0.54 16.28
N GLU A 67 5.53 -0.70 16.72
CA GLU A 67 5.86 -1.34 18.01
C GLU A 67 5.62 -0.43 19.22
N ASN A 68 5.82 0.89 19.07
CA ASN A 68 5.74 1.83 20.20
C ASN A 68 4.40 2.58 20.29
N SER A 69 3.53 2.45 19.29
CA SER A 69 2.23 3.12 19.30
C SER A 69 1.20 2.36 20.12
N SER A 70 0.51 3.08 21.01
CA SER A 70 -0.60 2.53 21.79
C SER A 70 -1.93 2.88 21.14
N GLY A 71 -2.57 1.88 20.52
CA GLY A 71 -3.87 2.03 19.87
C GLY A 71 -3.85 2.89 18.60
N GLU A 72 -5.01 3.00 17.95
CA GLU A 72 -5.17 3.65 16.64
C GLU A 72 -4.79 5.14 16.66
N GLU A 73 -5.24 5.88 17.68
CA GLU A 73 -4.93 7.31 17.81
C GLU A 73 -3.43 7.56 18.07
N GLY A 74 -2.77 6.67 18.83
CA GLY A 74 -1.33 6.72 19.05
C GLY A 74 -0.56 6.49 17.75
N LEU A 75 -0.98 5.48 16.99
CA LEU A 75 -0.39 5.15 15.68
C LEU A 75 -0.52 6.31 14.70
N LYS A 76 -1.70 6.92 14.60
CA LYS A 76 -1.93 8.08 13.74
C LYS A 76 -1.02 9.26 14.08
N LYS A 77 -0.83 9.56 15.37
CA LYS A 77 0.08 10.62 15.82
C LYS A 77 1.53 10.32 15.47
N ALA A 78 1.97 9.08 15.65
CA ALA A 78 3.33 8.67 15.32
C ALA A 78 3.60 8.70 13.80
N ILE A 79 2.65 8.26 12.97
CA ILE A 79 2.74 8.41 11.51
C ILE A 79 2.85 9.90 11.14
N GLN A 80 2.03 10.76 11.76
CA GLN A 80 2.09 12.19 11.51
C GLN A 80 3.46 12.81 11.85
N SER A 81 4.06 12.43 12.98
CA SER A 81 5.34 13.01 13.41
C SER A 81 6.53 12.44 12.65
N GLU A 82 6.61 11.13 12.47
CA GLU A 82 7.81 10.44 11.97
C GLU A 82 7.80 10.26 10.44
N ILE A 83 6.62 10.10 9.83
CA ILE A 83 6.49 9.88 8.38
C ILE A 83 6.09 11.18 7.69
N ILE A 84 4.94 11.75 8.03
CA ILE A 84 4.36 12.88 7.27
C ILE A 84 5.18 14.16 7.45
N SER A 85 5.72 14.41 8.65
CA SER A 85 6.52 15.61 8.92
C SER A 85 7.97 15.51 8.43
N ASN A 86 8.44 14.31 8.08
CA ASN A 86 9.75 14.09 7.48
C ASN A 86 9.63 14.08 5.95
N PRO A 87 10.27 15.00 5.19
CA PRO A 87 10.08 15.09 3.74
C PRO A 87 10.42 13.81 2.96
N GLY A 88 11.47 13.09 3.35
CA GLY A 88 11.88 11.85 2.67
C GLY A 88 10.93 10.70 2.94
N MET A 89 10.50 10.54 4.19
CA MET A 89 9.52 9.51 4.56
C MET A 89 8.15 9.82 3.98
N ASN A 90 7.76 11.09 3.95
CA ASN A 90 6.52 11.56 3.35
C ASN A 90 6.48 11.27 1.84
N ASP A 91 7.57 11.51 1.10
CA ASP A 91 7.66 11.17 -0.33
C ASP A 91 7.45 9.66 -0.56
N ILE A 92 8.16 8.81 0.18
CA ILE A 92 8.05 7.35 0.05
C ILE A 92 6.63 6.90 0.40
N SER A 93 6.07 7.38 1.51
CA SER A 93 4.71 7.02 1.93
C SER A 93 3.67 7.44 0.90
N GLY A 94 3.81 8.63 0.30
CA GLY A 94 2.94 9.10 -0.78
C GLY A 94 3.02 8.22 -2.03
N LYS A 95 4.23 7.77 -2.41
CA LYS A 95 4.39 6.81 -3.52
C LYS A 95 3.78 5.45 -3.20
N VAL A 96 3.94 4.94 -1.97
CA VAL A 96 3.31 3.68 -1.51
C VAL A 96 1.78 3.79 -1.52
N ILE A 97 1.21 4.89 -1.02
CA ILE A 97 -0.24 5.14 -1.08
C ILE A 97 -0.71 5.19 -2.53
N THR A 98 0.00 5.93 -3.39
CA THR A 98 -0.34 6.03 -4.82
C THR A 98 -0.30 4.67 -5.51
N MET A 99 0.71 3.86 -5.21
CA MET A 99 0.85 2.50 -5.72
C MET A 99 -0.33 1.61 -5.30
N TRP A 100 -0.74 1.65 -4.03
CA TRP A 100 -1.89 0.87 -3.56
C TRP A 100 -3.21 1.34 -4.18
N TYR A 101 -3.47 2.65 -4.16
CA TYR A 101 -4.73 3.19 -4.64
C TYR A 101 -4.89 3.13 -6.16
N LEU A 102 -3.85 3.51 -6.89
CA LEU A 102 -3.92 3.70 -8.34
C LEU A 102 -3.20 2.60 -9.13
N GLY A 103 -2.40 1.77 -8.47
CA GLY A 103 -1.60 0.76 -9.14
C GLY A 103 -0.40 1.29 -9.91
N THR A 104 -0.01 2.55 -9.66
CA THR A 104 1.04 3.22 -10.42
C THR A 104 2.23 3.60 -9.55
N TRP A 105 3.40 3.61 -10.19
CA TRP A 105 4.63 4.19 -9.66
C TRP A 105 5.17 5.19 -10.67
N GLU A 106 5.30 6.45 -10.27
CA GLU A 106 5.77 7.54 -11.14
C GLU A 106 4.96 7.67 -12.44
N GLY A 107 3.65 7.42 -12.35
CA GLY A 107 2.70 7.56 -13.46
C GLY A 107 2.57 6.34 -14.38
N ALA A 108 3.35 5.28 -14.17
CA ALA A 108 3.24 4.03 -14.92
C ALA A 108 2.62 2.92 -14.08
N TYR A 109 1.77 2.07 -14.67
CA TYR A 109 1.28 0.88 -13.99
C TYR A 109 2.43 -0.11 -13.75
N ILE A 110 2.47 -0.70 -12.55
CA ILE A 110 3.51 -1.68 -12.20
C ILE A 110 3.32 -2.97 -13.01
N ASN A 111 2.07 -3.44 -13.14
CA ASN A 111 1.70 -4.53 -14.05
C ASN A 111 0.22 -4.43 -14.46
N ASP A 112 -0.23 -5.36 -15.31
CA ASP A 112 -1.62 -5.43 -15.78
C ASP A 112 -2.65 -5.63 -14.66
N LEU A 113 -2.26 -6.27 -13.56
CA LEU A 113 -3.13 -6.53 -12.41
C LEU A 113 -3.29 -5.26 -11.53
N SER A 114 -2.27 -4.40 -11.48
CA SER A 114 -2.28 -3.16 -10.70
C SER A 114 -3.43 -2.22 -11.08
N TYR A 115 -3.76 -2.13 -12.37
CA TYR A 115 -4.94 -1.38 -12.80
C TYR A 115 -6.26 -2.00 -12.30
N LYS A 116 -6.34 -3.34 -12.29
CA LYS A 116 -7.57 -4.08 -12.00
C LYS A 116 -7.89 -4.14 -10.51
N GLU A 117 -6.87 -4.16 -9.68
CA GLU A 117 -6.99 -4.35 -8.22
C GLU A 117 -6.59 -3.09 -7.43
N GLY A 118 -6.43 -1.94 -8.09
CA GLY A 118 -6.20 -0.67 -7.40
C GLY A 118 -7.31 -0.36 -6.39
N LEU A 119 -6.93 0.01 -5.16
CA LEU A 119 -7.89 0.18 -4.05
C LEU A 119 -8.93 1.27 -4.30
N VAL A 120 -8.64 2.21 -5.23
CA VAL A 120 -9.58 3.25 -5.63
C VAL A 120 -10.92 2.68 -6.12
N TRP A 121 -10.92 1.51 -6.77
CA TRP A 121 -12.16 0.88 -7.23
C TRP A 121 -13.04 0.44 -6.07
N ASN A 122 -12.43 -0.19 -5.05
CA ASN A 122 -13.14 -0.62 -3.85
C ASN A 122 -13.66 0.59 -3.06
N LEU A 123 -12.82 1.63 -2.89
CA LEU A 123 -13.20 2.85 -2.18
C LEU A 123 -14.41 3.55 -2.82
N MET A 124 -14.45 3.60 -4.16
CA MET A 124 -15.56 4.21 -4.90
C MET A 124 -16.78 3.28 -5.03
N HIS A 125 -16.73 2.05 -4.49
CA HIS A 125 -17.71 1.00 -4.77
C HIS A 125 -17.97 0.80 -6.27
N SER A 126 -16.89 0.80 -7.05
CA SER A 126 -16.88 0.74 -8.51
C SER A 126 -16.01 -0.43 -8.99
N HIS A 127 -15.80 -0.51 -10.30
CA HIS A 127 -15.01 -1.56 -10.94
C HIS A 127 -14.08 -0.94 -11.99
N PRO A 128 -12.90 -1.54 -12.25
CA PRO A 128 -11.98 -1.06 -13.29
C PRO A 128 -12.65 -1.14 -14.68
N PRO A 129 -12.82 0.00 -15.36
CA PRO A 129 -13.35 0.04 -16.73
C PRO A 129 -12.58 -0.89 -17.68
N GLY A 130 -13.30 -1.62 -18.53
CA GLY A 130 -12.68 -2.51 -19.53
C GLY A 130 -11.98 -3.77 -18.97
N ALA A 131 -11.90 -3.96 -17.65
CA ALA A 131 -11.27 -5.14 -17.05
C ALA A 131 -12.18 -5.97 -16.15
N LYS A 132 -13.11 -5.34 -15.43
CA LYS A 132 -14.15 -6.02 -14.63
C LYS A 132 -15.49 -5.33 -14.85
N GLN A 133 -16.15 -5.65 -15.97
CA GLN A 133 -17.45 -5.05 -16.27
C GLN A 133 -18.51 -5.48 -15.25
N PRO A 134 -19.34 -4.55 -14.76
CA PRO A 134 -20.54 -4.94 -14.04
C PRO A 134 -21.55 -5.57 -15.01
N GLY A 135 -22.55 -6.27 -14.49
CA GLY A 135 -23.64 -6.80 -15.31
C GLY A 135 -24.34 -5.72 -16.14
N TYR A 136 -24.88 -6.10 -17.30
CA TYR A 136 -25.65 -5.21 -18.18
C TYR A 136 -26.78 -4.51 -17.40
N LYS A 137 -26.99 -3.20 -17.64
CA LYS A 137 -27.96 -2.33 -16.96
C LYS A 137 -27.72 -2.08 -15.47
N SER A 138 -26.59 -2.51 -14.90
CA SER A 138 -26.21 -2.16 -13.53
C SER A 138 -26.22 -0.65 -13.25
N TRP A 139 -25.87 0.17 -14.26
CA TRP A 139 -25.91 1.64 -14.21
C TRP A 139 -27.32 2.25 -14.05
N ASN A 140 -28.39 1.46 -14.21
CA ASN A 140 -29.76 1.93 -14.00
C ASN A 140 -30.19 1.86 -12.52
N ILE A 141 -29.38 1.24 -11.67
CA ILE A 141 -29.66 1.10 -10.24
C ILE A 141 -29.03 2.30 -9.52
N LYS A 142 -29.84 3.04 -8.77
CA LYS A 142 -29.34 4.16 -7.95
C LYS A 142 -28.36 3.62 -6.90
N PRO A 143 -27.18 4.24 -6.71
CA PRO A 143 -26.27 3.87 -5.62
C PRO A 143 -26.98 3.98 -4.26
N VAL A 144 -26.74 3.00 -3.39
CA VAL A 144 -27.18 3.06 -1.99
C VAL A 144 -26.14 3.84 -1.20
N ASN A 145 -26.51 5.02 -0.71
CA ASN A 145 -25.63 5.77 0.19
C ASN A 145 -25.86 5.21 1.60
N THR A 146 -24.87 4.52 2.17
CA THR A 146 -24.92 4.03 3.56
C THR A 146 -24.63 5.11 4.60
N HIS A 147 -24.39 6.35 4.17
CA HIS A 147 -24.07 7.50 5.04
C HIS A 147 -25.03 8.69 4.81
N SER A 148 -26.34 8.48 4.94
CA SER A 148 -27.34 9.57 5.05
C SER A 148 -27.88 9.68 6.46
#